data_AF-A0A117KVB7-F1
#
_entry.id   AF-A0A117KVB7-F1
#
_cell.length_a   1.000
_cell.length_b   1.000
_cell.length_c   1.000
_cell.angle_alpha   90.00
_cell.angle_beta   90.00
_cell.angle_gamma   90.00
#
_symmetry.space_group_name_H-M   'P 1'
#
loop_
_entity.id
_entity.type
_entity.pdbx_description
1 polymer ?
#
loop_
_entity_poly.entity_id
_entity_poly.type
_entity_poly.pdbx_seq_one_letter_code
_entity_poly.pdbx_strand_id
1 'polypeptide(L)'
;MRRKIIFIGPVGVGKSTLITNLRKSEKPVLKTQAITYEGEFIDIPGEYMEIRRFNYAVINEILSAEAVFIVQDATSNRMAVPPGFCKAFEGKKVFGIVNKIDLEGANLRRSEELLIESGVKKENIFFVSAKTGEGISTLEKVINELLNG
;
A
#
# COMPACT_ATOMS: atom_id res chain seq x y z
N MET A 1 -9.13 18.19 10.02
CA MET A 1 -8.86 16.78 10.36
C MET A 1 -7.47 16.42 9.83
N ARG A 2 -6.70 15.56 10.51
CA ARG A 2 -5.44 15.05 9.94
C ARG A 2 -5.74 14.21 8.71
N ARG A 3 -5.15 14.55 7.56
CA ARG A 3 -5.21 13.72 6.37
C ARG A 3 -4.39 12.46 6.61
N LYS A 4 -4.99 11.30 6.35
CA LYS A 4 -4.36 10.01 6.60
C LYS A 4 -4.18 9.24 5.32
N ILE A 5 -3.07 8.54 5.21
CA ILE A 5 -2.74 7.63 4.10
C ILE A 5 -2.65 6.21 4.66
N ILE A 6 -3.25 5.27 3.95
CA ILE A 6 -3.27 3.85 4.37
C ILE A 6 -2.48 3.01 3.37
N PHE A 7 -1.65 2.12 3.89
CA PHE A 7 -1.03 1.04 3.12
C PHE A 7 -1.73 -0.28 3.42
N ILE A 8 -2.17 -0.99 2.38
CA ILE A 8 -2.81 -2.31 2.51
C ILE A 8 -2.10 -3.34 1.65
N GLY A 9 -2.22 -4.61 2.05
CA GLY A 9 -1.67 -5.75 1.33
C GLY A 9 -1.24 -6.87 2.28
N PRO A 10 -0.86 -8.04 1.77
CA PRO A 10 -0.56 -9.23 2.58
C PRO A 10 0.61 -9.02 3.54
N VAL A 11 0.77 -9.96 4.47
CA VAL A 11 1.94 -10.01 5.35
C VAL A 11 3.20 -10.18 4.50
N GLY A 12 4.26 -9.44 4.85
CA GLY A 12 5.56 -9.58 4.18
C GLY A 12 5.71 -8.85 2.83
N VAL A 13 4.69 -8.12 2.37
CA VAL A 13 4.76 -7.35 1.11
C VAL A 13 5.61 -6.07 1.21
N GLY A 14 6.02 -5.68 2.41
CA GLY A 14 6.94 -4.56 2.67
C GLY A 14 6.31 -3.23 3.09
N LYS A 15 5.07 -3.23 3.57
CA LYS A 15 4.34 -2.02 4.05
C LYS A 15 5.13 -1.23 5.10
N SER A 16 5.53 -1.88 6.20
CA SER A 16 6.23 -1.22 7.30
C SER A 16 7.58 -0.65 6.87
N THR A 17 8.29 -1.31 5.95
CA THR A 17 9.53 -0.81 5.35
C THR A 17 9.28 0.43 4.48
N LEU A 18 8.23 0.41 3.65
CA LEU A 18 7.82 1.59 2.86
C LEU A 18 7.50 2.78 3.78
N ILE A 19 6.68 2.57 4.82
CA ILE A 19 6.31 3.62 5.78
C ILE A 19 7.56 4.17 6.50
N THR A 20 8.48 3.29 6.92
CA THR A 20 9.74 3.71 7.57
C THR A 20 10.54 4.63 6.65
N ASN A 21 10.73 4.25 5.39
CA ASN A 21 11.48 5.03 4.43
C ASN A 21 10.82 6.39 4.14
N LEU A 22 9.50 6.39 3.93
CA LEU A 22 8.72 7.60 3.62
C LEU A 22 8.73 8.63 4.76
N ARG A 23 8.83 8.16 6.02
CA ARG A 23 8.93 9.04 7.19
C ARG A 23 10.32 9.65 7.37
N LYS A 24 11.35 9.16 6.65
CA LYS A 24 12.76 9.51 6.90
C LYS A 24 13.13 9.36 8.39
N SER A 25 12.48 8.42 9.09
CA SER A 25 12.64 8.19 10.52
C SER A 25 13.73 7.14 10.76
N GLU A 26 14.68 7.43 11.65
CA GLU A 26 15.76 6.50 12.03
C GLU A 26 15.28 5.28 12.84
N LYS A 27 14.03 5.29 13.34
CA LYS A 27 13.46 4.16 14.07
C LYS A 27 12.69 3.22 13.12
N PRO A 28 13.07 1.94 13.01
CA PRO A 28 12.34 0.97 12.21
C PRO A 28 10.94 0.73 12.78
N VAL A 29 9.93 0.71 11.91
CA VAL A 29 8.57 0.27 12.27
C VAL A 29 8.63 -1.23 12.59
N LEU A 30 8.31 -1.60 13.83
CA LEU A 30 8.26 -2.99 14.28
C LEU A 30 7.11 -3.73 13.58
N LYS A 31 7.32 -5.01 13.21
CA LYS A 31 6.24 -5.89 12.72
C LYS A 31 5.09 -5.91 13.72
N THR A 32 3.89 -5.57 13.26
CA THR A 32 2.75 -5.30 14.15
C THR A 32 1.67 -6.37 14.05
N GLN A 33 1.13 -6.73 15.23
CA GLN A 33 -0.07 -7.57 15.39
C GLN A 33 -1.34 -6.73 15.66
N ALA A 34 -1.28 -5.40 15.47
CA ALA A 34 -2.39 -4.45 15.66
C ALA A 34 -2.32 -3.28 14.64
N ILE A 35 -3.46 -2.63 14.34
CA ILE A 35 -3.51 -1.41 13.51
C ILE A 35 -2.69 -0.31 14.20
N THR A 36 -1.73 0.27 13.49
CA THR A 36 -0.78 1.23 14.08
C THR A 36 -0.86 2.58 13.34
N TYR A 37 -0.88 3.66 14.12
CA TYR A 37 -0.93 5.04 13.62
C TYR A 37 0.45 5.66 13.74
N GLU A 38 1.09 5.92 12.61
CA GLU A 38 2.46 6.41 12.50
C GLU A 38 2.46 7.79 11.83
N GLY A 39 2.03 8.81 12.58
CA GLY A 39 1.84 10.16 12.04
C GLY A 39 0.60 10.22 11.15
N GLU A 40 0.78 10.56 9.87
CA GLU A 40 -0.26 10.52 8.83
C GLU A 40 -0.50 9.11 8.27
N PHE A 41 0.36 8.14 8.59
CA PHE A 41 0.28 6.79 8.04
C PHE A 41 -0.48 5.82 8.95
N ILE A 42 -1.29 4.95 8.36
CA ILE A 42 -1.90 3.81 9.05
C ILE A 42 -1.32 2.51 8.47
N ASP A 43 -0.66 1.72 9.31
CA ASP A 43 -0.21 0.36 8.97
C ASP A 43 -1.24 -0.66 9.49
N ILE A 44 -1.88 -1.38 8.57
CA ILE A 44 -2.86 -2.42 8.87
C ILE A 44 -2.17 -3.79 8.70
N PRO A 45 -2.10 -4.64 9.75
CA PRO A 45 -1.47 -5.94 9.64
C PRO A 45 -2.13 -6.78 8.53
N GLY A 46 -1.31 -7.54 7.79
CA GLY A 46 -1.79 -8.25 6.60
C GLY A 46 -2.79 -9.37 6.93
N GLU A 47 -2.77 -9.88 8.16
CA GLU A 47 -3.69 -10.89 8.70
C GLU A 47 -5.15 -10.41 8.66
N TYR A 48 -5.39 -9.10 8.76
CA TYR A 48 -6.74 -8.53 8.66
C TYR A 48 -7.29 -8.54 7.23
N MET A 49 -6.42 -8.70 6.22
CA MET A 49 -6.81 -8.87 4.82
C MET A 49 -7.12 -10.34 4.47
N GLU A 50 -6.61 -11.30 5.26
CA GLU A 50 -6.83 -12.74 5.03
C GLU A 50 -8.18 -13.24 5.58
N ILE A 51 -8.83 -12.47 6.46
CA ILE A 51 -10.15 -12.80 6.98
C ILE A 51 -11.19 -12.49 5.89
N ARG A 52 -11.83 -13.53 5.34
CA ARG A 52 -12.89 -13.47 4.29
C ARG A 52 -14.10 -12.58 4.63
N ARG A 53 -14.13 -11.99 5.82
CA ARG A 53 -15.01 -10.89 6.20
C ARG A 53 -14.09 -9.69 6.41
N PHE A 54 -14.08 -8.78 5.43
CA PHE A 54 -13.46 -7.47 5.59
C PHE A 54 -13.85 -6.91 6.96
N ASN A 55 -12.87 -6.76 7.84
CA ASN A 55 -13.11 -6.24 9.16
C ASN A 55 -13.63 -4.81 9.00
N TYR A 56 -14.85 -4.52 9.48
CA TYR A 56 -15.49 -3.21 9.36
C TYR A 56 -14.58 -2.06 9.80
N ALA A 57 -13.68 -2.31 10.75
CA ALA A 57 -12.66 -1.35 11.16
C ALA A 57 -11.74 -0.91 10.00
N VAL A 58 -11.28 -1.85 9.17
CA VAL A 58 -10.40 -1.56 8.01
C VAL A 58 -11.15 -0.76 6.95
N ILE A 59 -12.41 -1.12 6.67
CA ILE A 59 -13.26 -0.38 5.73
C ILE A 59 -13.47 1.05 6.22
N ASN A 60 -13.80 1.24 7.50
CA ASN A 60 -14.02 2.57 8.07
C ASN A 60 -12.76 3.43 8.00
N GLU A 61 -11.58 2.88 8.30
CA GLU A 61 -10.32 3.62 8.15
C GLU A 61 -10.08 4.02 6.68
N ILE A 62 -10.27 3.09 5.73
CA ILE A 62 -10.17 3.38 4.29
C ILE A 62 -11.14 4.49 3.87
N LEU A 63 -12.39 4.44 4.31
CA LEU A 63 -13.40 5.45 3.98
C LEU A 63 -13.09 6.81 4.62
N SER A 64 -12.36 6.85 5.75
CA SER A 64 -11.94 8.09 6.40
C SER A 64 -10.62 8.67 5.86
N ALA A 65 -9.83 7.87 5.14
CA ALA A 65 -8.52 8.25 4.64
C ALA A 65 -8.59 9.17 3.41
N GLU A 66 -7.51 9.93 3.21
CA GLU A 66 -7.29 10.75 2.02
C GLU A 66 -6.97 9.87 0.80
N ALA A 67 -6.14 8.85 1.00
CA ALA A 67 -5.75 7.91 -0.04
C ALA A 67 -5.39 6.52 0.51
N VAL A 68 -5.49 5.52 -0.36
CA VAL A 68 -5.11 4.13 -0.10
C VAL A 68 -4.05 3.68 -1.10
N PHE A 69 -2.99 3.07 -0.60
CA PHE A 69 -1.93 2.45 -1.39
C PHE A 69 -1.98 0.93 -1.21
N ILE A 70 -2.21 0.22 -2.31
CA ILE A 70 -2.25 -1.23 -2.35
C ILE A 70 -0.88 -1.76 -2.74
N VAL A 71 -0.23 -2.50 -1.85
CA VAL A 71 1.13 -3.00 -2.07
C VAL A 71 1.08 -4.44 -2.57
N GLN A 72 1.59 -4.64 -3.79
CA GLN A 72 1.77 -5.91 -4.46
C GLN A 72 3.25 -6.30 -4.41
N ASP A 73 3.52 -7.57 -4.07
CA ASP A 73 4.87 -8.13 -4.11
C ASP A 73 5.20 -8.55 -5.56
N ALA A 74 6.28 -7.99 -6.12
CA ALA A 74 6.74 -8.30 -7.47
C ALA A 74 7.08 -9.78 -7.69
N THR A 75 7.48 -10.51 -6.64
CA THR A 75 7.85 -11.93 -6.74
C THR A 75 6.67 -12.88 -6.49
N SER A 76 5.55 -12.37 -5.96
CA SER A 76 4.39 -13.20 -5.60
C SER A 76 3.37 -13.28 -6.72
N ASN A 77 2.96 -14.49 -7.09
CA ASN A 77 1.84 -14.74 -8.02
C ASN A 77 0.45 -14.52 -7.39
N ARG A 78 0.38 -14.27 -6.08
CA ARG A 78 -0.88 -13.99 -5.38
C ARG A 78 -1.20 -12.51 -5.44
N MET A 79 -2.47 -12.21 -5.69
CA MET A 79 -2.99 -10.84 -5.60
C MET A 79 -2.87 -10.30 -4.19
N ALA A 80 -2.53 -9.01 -4.07
CA ALA A 80 -2.50 -8.31 -2.80
C ALA A 80 -3.89 -8.17 -2.17
N VAL A 81 -4.90 -7.94 -3.01
CA VAL A 81 -6.31 -7.82 -2.65
C VAL A 81 -7.18 -8.47 -3.72
N PRO A 82 -8.43 -8.88 -3.41
CA PRO A 82 -9.30 -9.52 -4.38
C PRO A 82 -9.58 -8.67 -5.65
N PRO A 83 -9.94 -9.29 -6.79
CA PRO A 83 -10.38 -8.58 -7.97
C PRO A 83 -11.54 -7.63 -7.67
N GLY A 84 -11.52 -6.43 -8.25
CA GLY A 84 -12.55 -5.41 -8.05
C GLY A 84 -12.64 -4.84 -6.64
N PHE A 85 -11.69 -5.13 -5.74
CA PHE A 85 -11.67 -4.59 -4.37
C PHE A 85 -11.86 -3.07 -4.32
N CYS A 86 -11.25 -2.32 -5.24
CA CYS A 86 -11.34 -0.86 -5.27
C CYS A 86 -12.76 -0.35 -5.56
N LYS A 87 -13.65 -1.18 -6.15
CA LYS A 87 -15.05 -0.80 -6.43
C LYS A 87 -15.85 -0.51 -5.17
N ALA A 88 -15.47 -1.09 -4.03
CA ALA A 88 -16.13 -0.83 -2.75
C ALA A 88 -15.84 0.59 -2.20
N PHE A 89 -14.90 1.31 -2.80
CA PHE A 89 -14.42 2.62 -2.34
C PHE A 89 -14.48 3.65 -3.48
N GLU A 90 -15.55 3.61 -4.27
CA GLU A 90 -15.75 4.54 -5.37
C GLU A 90 -15.63 6.01 -4.92
N GLY A 91 -14.89 6.82 -5.68
CA GLY A 91 -14.56 8.20 -5.31
C GLY A 91 -13.34 8.37 -4.39
N LYS A 92 -12.75 7.28 -3.86
CA LYS A 92 -11.46 7.36 -3.14
C LYS A 92 -10.27 7.36 -4.08
N LYS A 93 -9.21 8.08 -3.68
CA LYS A 93 -7.91 8.06 -4.35
C LYS A 93 -7.21 6.76 -4.00
N VAL A 94 -7.11 5.85 -4.96
CA VAL A 94 -6.44 4.56 -4.80
C VAL A 94 -5.23 4.48 -5.72
N PHE A 95 -4.12 4.03 -5.16
CA PHE A 95 -2.84 3.86 -5.82
C PHE A 95 -2.33 2.43 -5.64
N GLY A 96 -1.53 1.98 -6.61
CA GLY A 96 -0.89 0.68 -6.59
C GLY A 96 0.61 0.83 -6.40
N ILE A 97 1.21 -0.08 -5.65
CA ILE A 97 2.66 -0.16 -5.47
C ILE A 97 3.11 -1.58 -5.80
N VAL A 98 3.91 -1.74 -6.84
CA VAL A 98 4.67 -2.96 -7.09
C VAL A 98 5.98 -2.84 -6.34
N ASN A 99 6.09 -3.52 -5.20
CA ASN A 99 7.27 -3.50 -4.33
C ASN A 99 8.19 -4.69 -4.62
N LYS A 100 9.44 -4.61 -4.13
CA LYS A 100 10.50 -5.64 -4.29
C LYS A 100 10.92 -5.86 -5.74
N ILE A 101 10.94 -4.79 -6.53
CA ILE A 101 11.39 -4.82 -7.93
C ILE A 101 12.87 -5.21 -8.08
N ASP A 102 13.64 -5.10 -6.99
CA ASP A 102 15.05 -5.45 -6.91
C ASP A 102 15.33 -6.95 -6.79
N LEU A 103 14.31 -7.76 -6.49
CA LEU A 103 14.51 -9.20 -6.25
C LEU A 103 14.53 -10.01 -7.55
N GLU A 104 15.39 -11.03 -7.58
CA GLU A 104 15.38 -12.04 -8.62
C GLU A 104 14.01 -12.75 -8.64
N GLY A 105 13.43 -12.89 -9.83
CA GLY A 105 12.07 -13.42 -10.01
C GLY A 105 10.94 -12.38 -9.89
N ALA A 106 11.26 -11.10 -9.70
CA ALA A 106 10.29 -10.02 -9.83
C ALA A 106 9.65 -10.01 -11.24
N ASN A 107 8.32 -10.03 -11.30
CA ASN A 107 7.56 -9.91 -12.53
C ASN A 107 6.69 -8.65 -12.50
N LEU A 108 7.25 -7.55 -13.01
CA LEU A 108 6.63 -6.21 -12.95
C LEU A 108 5.31 -6.16 -13.70
N ARG A 109 5.27 -6.74 -14.90
CA ARG A 109 4.08 -6.75 -15.76
C ARG A 109 2.93 -7.49 -15.09
N ARG A 110 3.18 -8.70 -14.59
CA ARG A 110 2.15 -9.49 -13.89
C ARG A 110 1.66 -8.75 -12.65
N SER A 111 2.55 -8.16 -11.87
CA SER A 111 2.16 -7.43 -10.66
C SER A 111 1.37 -6.16 -10.95
N GLU A 112 1.67 -5.45 -12.04
CA GLU A 112 0.83 -4.36 -12.55
C GLU A 112 -0.57 -4.86 -12.94
N GLU A 113 -0.65 -5.96 -13.71
CA GLU A 113 -1.92 -6.58 -14.13
C GLU A 113 -2.79 -6.97 -12.92
N LEU A 114 -2.22 -7.59 -11.87
CA LEU A 114 -2.95 -7.94 -10.65
C LEU A 114 -3.53 -6.70 -9.93
N LEU A 115 -2.80 -5.58 -9.91
CA LEU A 115 -3.30 -4.33 -9.32
C LEU A 115 -4.43 -3.71 -10.17
N ILE A 116 -4.30 -3.78 -11.49
CA ILE A 116 -5.36 -3.34 -12.42
C ILE A 116 -6.62 -4.18 -12.21
N GLU A 117 -6.50 -5.50 -12.08
CA GLU A 117 -7.62 -6.40 -11.78
C GLU A 117 -8.30 -6.08 -10.44
N SER A 118 -7.54 -5.63 -9.44
CA SER A 118 -8.09 -5.12 -8.17
C SER A 118 -8.86 -3.80 -8.32
N GLY A 119 -8.73 -3.11 -9.46
CA GLY A 119 -9.43 -1.86 -9.79
C GLY A 119 -8.55 -0.61 -9.66
N VAL A 120 -7.23 -0.75 -9.57
CA VAL A 120 -6.30 0.39 -9.59
C VAL A 120 -6.12 0.88 -11.03
N LYS A 121 -6.17 2.19 -11.24
CA LYS A 121 -5.87 2.78 -12.56
C LYS A 121 -4.38 2.62 -12.88
N LYS A 122 -4.04 2.29 -14.13
CA LYS A 122 -2.67 2.00 -14.53
C LYS A 122 -1.72 3.18 -14.26
N GLU A 123 -2.17 4.40 -14.51
CA GLU A 123 -1.44 5.64 -14.27
C GLU A 123 -1.15 5.92 -12.77
N ASN A 124 -1.84 5.22 -11.86
CA ASN A 124 -1.67 5.34 -10.41
C ASN A 124 -0.81 4.21 -9.83
N ILE A 125 -0.08 3.45 -10.66
CA ILE A 125 0.78 2.34 -10.24
C ILE A 125 2.24 2.80 -10.22
N PHE A 126 2.91 2.58 -9.09
CA PHE A 126 4.31 2.88 -8.87
C PHE A 126 5.13 1.61 -8.70
N PHE A 127 6.34 1.59 -9.27
CA PHE A 127 7.31 0.51 -9.11
C PHE A 127 8.37 0.96 -8.12
N VAL A 128 8.56 0.20 -7.04
CA VAL A 128 9.46 0.58 -5.95
C VAL A 128 10.25 -0.60 -5.42
N SER A 129 11.43 -0.31 -4.90
CA SER A 129 12.10 -1.19 -3.94
C SER A 129 12.19 -0.45 -2.61
N ALA A 130 11.43 -0.93 -1.63
CA ALA A 130 11.59 -0.47 -0.25
C ALA A 130 12.98 -0.81 0.33
N LYS A 131 13.71 -1.76 -0.29
CA LYS A 131 15.04 -2.17 0.19
C LYS A 131 16.15 -1.27 -0.37
N THR A 132 16.12 -0.96 -1.66
CA THR A 132 17.15 -0.15 -2.33
C THR A 132 16.82 1.34 -2.33
N GLY A 133 15.56 1.71 -2.11
CA GLY A 133 15.08 3.08 -2.21
C GLY A 133 14.63 3.48 -3.62
N GLU A 134 14.76 2.59 -4.60
CA GLU A 134 14.31 2.83 -5.97
C GLU A 134 12.80 3.16 -5.99
N GLY A 135 12.43 4.22 -6.72
CA GLY A 135 11.04 4.67 -6.87
C GLY A 135 10.44 5.40 -5.65
N ILE A 136 11.10 5.39 -4.49
CA ILE A 136 10.57 6.01 -3.26
C ILE A 136 10.40 7.53 -3.39
N SER A 137 11.32 8.22 -4.06
CA SER A 137 11.24 9.69 -4.23
C SER A 137 10.03 10.14 -5.05
N THR A 138 9.62 9.36 -6.05
CA THR A 138 8.39 9.62 -6.81
C THR A 138 7.15 9.39 -5.94
N LEU A 139 7.14 8.31 -5.15
CA LEU A 139 6.07 8.01 -4.21
C LEU A 139 5.92 9.11 -3.14
N GLU A 140 7.03 9.64 -2.61
CA GLU A 140 7.04 10.76 -1.65
C GLU A 140 6.37 12.01 -2.22
N LYS A 141 6.64 12.38 -3.48
CA LYS A 141 6.04 13.56 -4.11
C LYS A 141 4.52 13.46 -4.16
N VAL A 142 4.00 12.32 -4.62
CA VAL A 142 2.56 12.06 -4.70
C VAL A 142 1.92 12.11 -3.31
N ILE A 143 2.56 11.49 -2.32
CA ILE A 143 2.09 11.52 -0.93
C ILE A 143 2.05 12.95 -0.39
N ASN A 144 3.07 13.76 -0.64
CA ASN A 144 3.11 15.15 -0.19
C ASN A 144 2.02 16.00 -0.86
N GLU A 145 1.74 15.79 -2.15
CA GLU A 145 0.64 16.47 -2.85
C GLU A 145 -0.72 16.12 -2.22
N LEU A 146 -0.94 14.84 -1.88
CA LEU A 146 -2.16 14.38 -1.20
C LEU A 146 -2.33 15.01 0.19
N LEU A 147 -1.24 15.14 0.95
CA LEU A 147 -1.29 15.70 2.31
C LEU A 147 -1.42 17.24 2.32
N ASN A 148 -0.96 17.93 1.29
CA ASN A 148 -0.92 19.39 1.25
C ASN A 148 -2.02 20.06 0.40
N GLY A 149 -2.70 19.34 -0.50
CA GLY A 149 -3.75 19.89 -1.39
C GLY A 149 -5.15 19.89 -0.81
#